data_AF-A0A1G8RSI4-F1
#
_entry.id   AF-A0A1G8RSI4-F1
#
_cell.length_a   1.000
_cell.length_b   1.000
_cell.length_c   1.000
_cell.angle_alpha   90.00
_cell.angle_beta   90.00
_cell.angle_gamma   90.00
#
_symmetry.space_group_name_H-M   'P 1'
#
loop_
_entity.id
_entity.type
_entity.pdbx_description
1 polymer ?
#
loop_
_entity_poly.entity_id
_entity_poly.type
_entity_poly.pdbx_seq_one_letter_code
_entity_poly.pdbx_strand_id
1 'polypeptide(L)'
;MVDIDIKGFFDHINHRLLIKQLWNMGIQDRKVLACISKMLKAEIEGEGIPTEGSPQGGLLSPLLANIVLNDLDQWIAGQWEFFPLSKPFQSKVGERKAKKRTHLKEGYLVRYADDFKILCKDGKTAQKWYHAARLYLKDRLKLDISPENHKL
;
A
#
# COMPACT_ATOMS: atom_id res chain seq x y z
N MET A 1 -15.96 7.41 5.47
CA MET A 1 -14.52 7.08 5.50
C MET A 1 -14.33 5.84 4.65
N VAL A 2 -13.16 5.58 4.07
CA VAL A 2 -12.97 4.35 3.29
C VAL A 2 -12.20 3.36 4.14
N ASP A 3 -12.83 2.22 4.42
CA ASP A 3 -12.19 1.06 5.04
C ASP A 3 -11.81 0.07 3.94
N ILE A 4 -10.54 -0.37 3.91
CA ILE A 4 -10.05 -1.28 2.88
C ILE A 4 -9.30 -2.42 3.56
N ASP A 5 -9.85 -3.61 3.39
CA ASP A 5 -9.26 -4.84 3.91
C ASP A 5 -8.80 -5.73 2.74
N ILE A 6 -7.57 -6.23 2.80
CA ILE A 6 -6.95 -6.99 1.71
C ILE A 6 -7.18 -8.47 1.96
N LYS A 7 -7.76 -9.17 0.97
CA LYS A 7 -8.08 -10.59 1.11
C LYS A 7 -6.80 -11.42 1.14
N GLY A 8 -6.55 -12.10 2.25
CA GLY A 8 -5.40 -13.02 2.40
C GLY A 8 -4.09 -12.33 2.05
N PHE A 9 -3.85 -11.13 2.59
CA PHE A 9 -2.71 -10.28 2.23
C PHE A 9 -1.39 -11.07 2.21
N PHE A 10 -1.14 -11.84 3.27
CA PHE A 10 0.11 -12.61 3.41
C PHE A 10 0.21 -13.77 2.45
N ASP A 11 -0.88 -14.30 1.91
CA ASP A 11 -0.86 -15.47 1.02
C ASP A 11 -0.64 -15.05 -0.44
N HIS A 12 -1.00 -13.82 -0.80
CA HIS A 12 -0.97 -13.32 -2.19
C HIS A 12 0.19 -12.36 -2.47
N ILE A 13 1.18 -12.23 -1.58
CA ILE A 13 2.34 -11.35 -1.79
C ILE A 13 3.17 -11.85 -2.97
N ASN A 14 3.33 -11.01 -4.00
CA ASN A 14 4.21 -11.31 -5.11
C ASN A 14 5.69 -11.09 -4.75
N HIS A 15 6.46 -12.16 -4.60
CA HIS A 15 7.88 -12.09 -4.22
C HIS A 15 8.73 -11.24 -5.17
N ARG A 16 8.44 -11.28 -6.49
CA ARG A 16 9.21 -10.51 -7.47
C ARG A 16 8.98 -9.01 -7.32
N LEU A 17 7.74 -8.59 -7.05
CA LEU A 17 7.42 -7.20 -6.79
C LEU A 17 8.09 -6.72 -5.50
N LEU A 18 8.00 -7.51 -4.43
CA LEU A 18 8.63 -7.19 -3.14
C LEU A 18 10.16 -6.99 -3.26
N ILE A 19 10.87 -7.92 -3.92
CA ILE A 19 12.32 -7.79 -4.12
C ILE A 19 12.65 -6.55 -4.97
N LYS A 20 11.84 -6.24 -5.98
CA LYS A 20 12.00 -5.04 -6.80
C LYS A 20 11.76 -3.75 -5.98
N GLN A 21 10.78 -3.75 -5.09
CA GLN A 21 10.52 -2.63 -4.18
C GLN A 21 11.70 -2.40 -3.24
N LEU A 22 12.20 -3.45 -2.59
CA LEU A 22 13.39 -3.39 -1.73
C LEU A 22 14.60 -2.82 -2.46
N TRP A 23 14.83 -3.26 -3.69
CA TRP A 23 15.89 -2.73 -4.55
C TRP A 23 15.73 -1.22 -4.80
N ASN A 24 14.51 -0.80 -5.17
CA ASN A 24 14.21 0.60 -5.45
C ASN A 24 14.28 1.50 -4.21
N MET A 25 14.01 0.96 -3.02
CA MET A 25 14.16 1.66 -1.74
C MET A 25 15.63 1.90 -1.36
N GLY A 26 16.58 1.25 -2.04
CA GLY A 26 18.02 1.40 -1.79
C GLY A 26 18.69 0.17 -1.17
N ILE A 27 17.96 -0.91 -0.91
CA ILE A 27 18.55 -2.17 -0.44
C ILE A 27 19.09 -2.93 -1.67
N GLN A 28 20.32 -2.59 -2.05
CA GLN A 28 20.99 -3.17 -3.22
C GLN A 28 21.97 -4.31 -2.87
N ASP A 29 22.06 -4.69 -1.59
CA ASP A 29 22.86 -5.83 -1.17
C ASP A 29 22.23 -7.15 -1.65
N ARG A 30 22.91 -7.80 -2.60
CA ARG A 30 22.47 -9.08 -3.18
C ARG A 30 22.38 -10.20 -2.14
N LYS A 31 23.21 -10.21 -1.10
CA LYS A 31 23.19 -11.24 -0.05
C LYS A 31 21.94 -11.10 0.82
N VAL A 32 21.60 -9.87 1.19
CA VAL A 32 20.39 -9.56 1.96
C VAL A 32 19.14 -9.93 1.16
N LEU A 33 19.07 -9.51 -0.10
CA LEU A 33 17.94 -9.84 -0.97
C LEU A 33 17.81 -11.35 -1.22
N ALA A 34 18.93 -12.05 -1.38
CA ALA A 34 18.93 -13.51 -1.48
C ALA A 34 18.44 -14.19 -0.20
N CYS A 35 18.82 -13.66 0.98
CA CYS A 35 18.34 -14.15 2.27
C CYS A 35 16.82 -13.97 2.39
N ILE A 36 16.31 -12.76 2.13
CA ILE A 36 14.87 -12.47 2.14
C ILE A 36 14.14 -13.37 1.14
N SER A 37 14.66 -13.54 -0.07
CA SER A 37 14.05 -14.42 -1.07
C SER A 37 14.03 -15.89 -0.64
N LYS A 38 15.03 -16.36 0.12
CA LYS A 38 15.04 -17.73 0.66
C LYS A 38 14.04 -17.87 1.81
N MET A 39 13.93 -16.86 2.66
CA MET A 39 12.95 -16.85 3.77
C MET A 39 11.51 -16.85 3.25
N LEU A 40 11.24 -16.11 2.17
CA LEU A 40 9.93 -16.11 1.50
C LEU A 40 9.57 -17.45 0.85
N LYS A 41 10.58 -18.21 0.40
CA LYS A 41 10.46 -19.52 -0.22
C LYS A 41 10.77 -20.66 0.75
N ALA A 42 10.81 -20.37 2.04
CA ALA A 42 11.02 -21.40 3.04
C ALA A 42 9.84 -22.37 2.95
N GLU A 43 10.16 -23.66 2.87
CA GLU A 43 9.17 -24.72 2.78
C GLU A 43 8.33 -24.74 4.06
N ILE A 44 7.02 -24.76 3.89
CA ILE A 44 6.08 -24.95 5.00
C ILE A 44 5.81 -26.46 5.08
N GLU A 45 6.04 -27.04 6.26
CA GLU A 45 5.85 -28.46 6.50
C GLU A 45 4.39 -28.87 6.17
N GLY A 46 4.21 -29.66 5.11
CA GLY A 46 2.90 -30.11 4.63
C GLY A 46 2.32 -29.36 3.42
N GLU A 47 2.84 -28.18 3.06
CA GLU A 47 2.35 -27.37 1.92
C GLU A 47 3.39 -27.18 0.80
N GLY A 48 4.66 -27.49 1.05
CA GLY A 48 5.74 -27.36 0.07
C GLY A 48 6.32 -25.95 -0.02
N ILE A 49 7.00 -25.63 -1.12
CA ILE A 49 7.63 -24.31 -1.34
C ILE A 49 6.55 -23.32 -1.81
N PRO A 50 6.24 -22.25 -1.07
CA PRO A 50 5.27 -21.26 -1.49
C PRO A 50 5.76 -20.52 -2.74
N THR A 51 4.92 -20.46 -3.78
CA THR A 51 5.18 -19.69 -5.00
C THR A 51 4.74 -18.23 -4.87
N GLU A 52 3.86 -17.95 -3.92
CA GLU A 52 3.34 -16.65 -3.53
C GLU A 52 3.14 -16.60 -2.01
N GLY A 53 3.09 -15.40 -1.45
CA GLY A 53 2.85 -15.17 -0.03
C GLY A 53 4.09 -15.19 0.86
N SER A 54 3.92 -15.04 2.17
CA SER A 54 4.97 -15.12 3.18
C SER A 54 4.57 -16.23 4.16
N PRO A 55 5.49 -17.09 4.61
CA PRO A 55 5.20 -18.08 5.63
C PRO A 55 4.51 -17.41 6.83
N GLN A 56 3.24 -17.77 7.07
CA GLN A 56 2.47 -17.22 8.19
C GLN A 56 3.12 -17.72 9.49
N GLY A 57 3.77 -16.82 10.24
CA GLY A 57 4.49 -17.16 11.47
C GLY A 57 5.94 -16.67 11.54
N GLY A 58 6.51 -16.12 10.45
CA GLY A 58 7.81 -15.45 10.50
C GLY A 58 7.71 -14.03 11.07
N LEU A 59 8.66 -13.62 11.92
CA LEU A 59 8.82 -12.23 12.41
C LEU A 59 8.88 -11.19 11.27
N LEU A 60 9.17 -11.63 10.04
CA LEU A 60 9.26 -10.78 8.85
C LEU A 60 7.91 -10.42 8.24
N SER A 61 6.85 -11.20 8.44
CA SER A 61 5.54 -10.95 7.80
C SER A 61 5.03 -9.50 8.02
N PRO A 62 4.96 -8.96 9.25
CA PRO A 62 4.52 -7.57 9.44
C PRO A 62 5.47 -6.53 8.82
N LEU A 63 6.77 -6.81 8.77
CA LEU A 63 7.74 -5.93 8.11
C LEU A 63 7.53 -5.91 6.60
N LEU A 64 7.33 -7.09 5.99
CA LEU A 64 7.06 -7.25 4.57
C LEU A 64 5.75 -6.59 4.17
N ALA A 65 4.71 -6.68 5.02
CA ALA A 65 3.47 -5.96 4.80
C ALA A 65 3.69 -4.45 4.69
N ASN A 66 4.46 -3.89 5.62
CA ASN A 66 4.80 -2.46 5.59
C ASN A 66 5.56 -2.06 4.32
N ILE A 67 6.49 -2.91 3.83
CA ILE A 67 7.25 -2.63 2.62
C ILE A 67 6.34 -2.62 1.38
N VAL A 68 5.49 -3.64 1.23
CA VAL A 68 4.59 -3.76 0.08
C VAL A 68 3.58 -2.60 0.06
N LEU A 69 3.02 -2.26 1.22
CA LEU A 69 2.02 -1.20 1.36
C LEU A 69 2.62 0.20 1.31
N ASN A 70 3.93 0.38 1.55
CA ASN A 70 4.57 1.69 1.42
C ASN A 70 4.41 2.29 0.01
N ASP A 71 4.42 1.47 -1.05
CA ASP A 71 4.16 1.97 -2.41
C ASP A 71 2.75 2.51 -2.59
N LEU A 72 1.76 1.89 -1.91
CA LEU A 72 0.39 2.39 -1.88
C LEU A 72 0.34 3.71 -1.07
N ASP A 73 1.01 3.76 0.08
CA ASP A 73 1.06 4.95 0.93
C ASP A 73 1.59 6.17 0.17
N GLN A 74 2.74 6.02 -0.50
CA GLN A 74 3.36 7.08 -1.28
C GLN A 74 2.47 7.50 -2.46
N TRP A 75 1.81 6.55 -3.10
CA TRP A 75 0.88 6.86 -4.20
C TRP A 75 -0.33 7.65 -3.70
N ILE A 76 -0.97 7.23 -2.60
CA ILE A 76 -2.11 7.94 -1.98
C ILE A 76 -1.68 9.35 -1.56
N ALA A 77 -0.57 9.46 -0.83
CA ALA A 77 -0.05 10.74 -0.37
C ALA A 77 0.28 11.68 -1.54
N GLY A 78 0.83 11.14 -2.63
CA GLY A 78 1.10 11.88 -3.86
C GLY A 78 -0.14 12.44 -4.57
N GLN A 79 -1.34 11.86 -4.37
CA GLN A 79 -2.57 12.39 -4.95
C GLN A 79 -3.09 13.65 -4.24
N TRP A 80 -2.69 13.88 -2.98
CA TRP A 80 -3.23 14.97 -2.16
C TRP A 80 -2.18 15.67 -1.32
N GLU A 81 -1.61 14.97 -0.33
CA GLU A 81 -0.72 15.58 0.67
C GLU A 81 0.56 16.12 0.03
N PHE A 82 1.21 15.32 -0.80
CA PHE A 82 2.45 15.67 -1.50
C PHE A 82 2.21 16.09 -2.95
N PHE A 83 0.96 16.35 -3.36
CA PHE A 83 0.69 16.78 -4.72
C PHE A 83 1.43 18.10 -5.01
N PRO A 84 2.30 18.15 -6.05
CA PRO A 84 3.07 19.34 -6.35
C PRO A 84 2.16 20.41 -6.95
N LEU A 85 2.04 21.55 -6.26
CA LEU A 85 1.37 22.72 -6.82
C LEU A 85 2.32 23.46 -7.76
N SER A 86 1.75 24.05 -8.81
CA SER A 86 2.53 24.81 -9.80
C SER A 86 3.25 26.04 -9.24
N LYS A 87 2.90 26.49 -8.03
CA LYS A 87 3.55 27.59 -7.32
C LYS A 87 3.84 27.16 -5.88
N PRO A 88 5.04 27.43 -5.35
CA PRO A 88 5.34 27.20 -3.94
C PRO A 88 4.56 28.19 -3.06
N PHE A 89 4.06 27.72 -1.92
CA PHE A 89 3.35 28.54 -0.94
C PHE A 89 4.20 28.70 0.31
N GLN A 90 4.29 29.92 0.85
CA GLN A 90 5.05 30.19 2.07
C GLN A 90 4.39 29.61 3.34
N SER A 91 3.08 29.33 3.29
CA SER A 91 2.34 28.75 4.42
C SER A 91 1.59 27.49 4.02
N LYS A 92 1.62 26.48 4.89
CA LYS A 92 0.84 25.23 4.75
C LYS A 92 -0.67 25.50 4.64
N VAL A 93 -1.16 26.56 5.28
CA VAL A 93 -2.57 26.98 5.20
C VAL A 93 -2.93 27.49 3.80
N GLY A 94 -2.06 28.31 3.19
CA GLY A 94 -2.25 28.80 1.82
C GLY A 94 -2.22 27.67 0.80
N GLU A 95 -1.27 26.76 0.95
CA GLU A 95 -1.14 25.56 0.11
C GLU A 95 -2.40 24.68 0.18
N ARG A 96 -2.89 24.40 1.39
CA ARG A 96 -4.10 23.59 1.59
C ARG A 96 -5.34 24.28 1.00
N LYS A 97 -5.47 25.60 1.14
CA LYS A 97 -6.57 26.36 0.52
C LYS A 97 -6.51 26.29 -1.01
N ALA A 98 -5.32 26.35 -1.60
CA ALA A 98 -5.13 26.21 -3.03
C ALA A 98 -5.47 24.80 -3.52
N LYS A 99 -4.99 23.74 -2.85
CA LYS A 99 -5.36 22.33 -3.13
C LYS A 99 -6.87 22.12 -3.10
N LYS A 100 -7.56 22.69 -2.11
CA LYS A 100 -9.03 22.61 -1.99
C LYS A 100 -9.81 23.28 -3.12
N ARG A 101 -9.20 24.18 -3.90
CA ARG A 101 -9.83 24.81 -5.08
C ARG A 101 -9.68 23.97 -6.35
N THR A 102 -8.90 22.89 -6.31
CA THR A 102 -8.67 22.00 -7.45
C THR A 102 -9.61 20.79 -7.41
N HIS A 103 -9.62 19.98 -8.48
CA HIS A 103 -10.35 18.72 -8.56
C HIS A 103 -9.58 17.51 -7.98
N LEU A 104 -8.58 17.75 -7.12
CA LEU A 104 -7.83 16.68 -6.47
C LEU A 104 -8.72 15.88 -5.51
N LYS A 105 -8.33 14.62 -5.30
CA LYS A 105 -9.03 13.72 -4.36
C LYS A 105 -8.56 14.06 -2.96
N GLU A 106 -9.29 14.89 -2.21
CA GLU A 106 -8.95 15.17 -0.80
C GLU A 106 -9.07 13.88 0.02
N GLY A 107 -7.97 13.44 0.62
CA GLY A 107 -7.92 12.21 1.41
C GLY A 107 -6.70 12.18 2.32
N TYR A 108 -6.88 11.67 3.54
CA TYR A 108 -5.78 11.42 4.49
C TYR A 108 -5.70 9.94 4.79
N LEU A 109 -4.53 9.35 4.61
CA LEU A 109 -4.27 7.94 4.90
C LEU A 109 -3.89 7.77 6.37
N VAL A 110 -4.51 6.79 7.02
CA VAL A 110 -4.12 6.30 8.34
C VAL A 110 -3.91 4.79 8.18
N ARG A 111 -2.72 4.29 8.50
CA ARG A 111 -2.39 2.86 8.37
C ARG A 111 -1.75 2.33 9.65
N TYR A 112 -2.14 1.13 10.03
CA TYR A 112 -1.55 0.33 11.09
C TYR A 112 -1.32 -1.09 10.58
N ALA A 113 -0.06 -1.44 10.34
CA ALA A 113 0.32 -2.70 9.69
C ALA A 113 -0.43 -2.92 8.36
N ASP A 114 -1.32 -3.90 8.31
CA ASP A 114 -2.16 -4.28 7.18
C ASP A 114 -3.51 -3.55 7.13
N ASP A 115 -4.02 -3.05 8.25
CA ASP A 115 -5.26 -2.26 8.30
C ASP A 115 -4.99 -0.79 7.93
N PHE A 116 -5.72 -0.25 6.95
CA PHE A 116 -5.62 1.15 6.59
C PHE A 116 -6.96 1.77 6.20
N LYS A 117 -7.10 3.06 6.53
CA LYS A 117 -8.31 3.84 6.31
C LYS A 117 -7.99 5.16 5.63
N ILE A 118 -8.84 5.53 4.68
CA ILE A 118 -8.73 6.83 3.98
C ILE A 118 -9.84 7.75 4.47
N LEU A 119 -9.44 8.78 5.22
CA LEU A 119 -10.34 9.82 5.70
C LEU A 119 -10.66 10.79 4.56
N CYS A 120 -11.94 10.86 4.20
CA CYS A 120 -12.45 11.67 3.09
C CYS A 120 -13.45 12.71 3.61
N LYS A 121 -13.59 13.82 2.89
CA LYS A 121 -14.54 14.89 3.27
C LYS A 121 -16.01 14.49 3.08
N ASP A 122 -16.31 13.73 2.03
CA ASP A 122 -17.66 13.40 1.60
C ASP A 122 -17.72 11.99 0.98
N GLY A 123 -18.93 11.42 0.93
CA GLY A 123 -19.16 10.07 0.42
C GLY A 123 -18.80 9.87 -1.06
N LYS A 124 -18.94 10.92 -1.90
CA LYS A 124 -18.56 10.83 -3.33
C LYS A 124 -17.04 10.72 -3.45
N THR A 125 -16.30 11.48 -2.67
CA THR A 125 -14.83 11.40 -2.59
C THR A 125 -14.38 10.06 -2.01
N ALA A 126 -15.10 9.53 -1.01
CA ALA A 126 -14.85 8.19 -0.46
C ALA A 126 -14.99 7.10 -1.54
N GLN A 127 -16.06 7.14 -2.33
CA GLN A 127 -16.26 6.18 -3.42
C GLN A 127 -15.16 6.27 -4.50
N LYS A 128 -14.73 7.49 -4.85
CA LYS A 128 -13.59 7.68 -5.76
C LYS A 128 -12.30 7.07 -5.21
N TRP A 129 -12.02 7.29 -3.93
CA TRP A 129 -10.84 6.73 -3.27
C TRP A 129 -10.88 5.21 -3.19
N TYR A 130 -12.03 4.63 -2.84
CA TYR A 130 -12.23 3.18 -2.84
C TYR A 130 -11.93 2.57 -4.21
N HIS A 131 -12.52 3.10 -5.29
CA HIS A 131 -12.26 2.59 -6.64
C HIS A 131 -10.80 2.78 -7.06
N ALA A 132 -10.19 3.91 -6.73
CA ALA A 132 -8.81 4.19 -7.10
C ALA A 132 -7.82 3.28 -6.34
N ALA A 133 -8.01 3.09 -5.03
CA ALA A 133 -7.20 2.18 -4.22
C ALA A 133 -7.38 0.71 -4.66
N ARG A 134 -8.61 0.29 -4.97
CA ARG A 134 -8.89 -1.05 -5.53
C ARG A 134 -8.16 -1.31 -6.83
N LEU A 135 -8.22 -0.36 -7.76
CA LEU A 135 -7.50 -0.50 -9.04
C LEU A 135 -5.99 -0.53 -8.81
N TYR A 136 -5.47 0.31 -7.91
CA TYR A 136 -4.04 0.29 -7.59
C TYR A 136 -3.59 -1.05 -7.01
N LEU A 137 -4.31 -1.57 -6.00
CA LEU A 137 -4.00 -2.87 -5.39
C LEU A 137 -4.03 -4.00 -6.43
N LYS A 138 -5.07 -4.06 -7.25
CA LYS A 138 -5.23 -5.08 -8.27
C LYS A 138 -4.20 -4.99 -9.39
N ASP A 139 -3.96 -3.79 -9.92
CA ASP A 139 -3.13 -3.63 -11.12
C ASP A 139 -1.65 -3.60 -10.80
N ARG A 140 -1.27 -2.93 -9.70
CA ARG A 140 0.14 -2.67 -9.32
C ARG A 140 0.67 -3.69 -8.33
N LEU A 141 -0.09 -4.01 -7.29
CA LEU A 141 0.35 -4.93 -6.23
C LEU A 141 -0.11 -6.37 -6.46
N LYS A 142 -1.04 -6.61 -7.41
CA LYS A 142 -1.65 -7.92 -7.69
C LYS A 142 -2.37 -8.50 -6.47
N LEU A 143 -2.95 -7.63 -5.65
CA LEU A 143 -3.70 -7.99 -4.45
C LEU A 143 -5.19 -7.73 -4.66
N ASP A 144 -6.03 -8.65 -4.21
CA ASP A 144 -7.49 -8.51 -4.22
C ASP A 144 -8.02 -8.01 -2.87
N ILE A 145 -9.10 -7.24 -2.91
CA ILE A 145 -9.77 -6.71 -1.71
C ILE A 145 -10.80 -7.72 -1.21
N SER A 146 -10.96 -7.82 0.11
CA SER A 146 -12.01 -8.63 0.74
C SER A 146 -13.41 -8.08 0.40
N PRO A 147 -14.33 -8.92 -0.10
CA PRO A 147 -15.69 -8.50 -0.46
C PRO A 147 -16.58 -8.19 0.76
N GLU A 148 -16.12 -8.43 1.99
CA GLU A 148 -16.98 -8.38 3.17
C GLU A 148 -17.00 -7.01 3.89
N ASN A 149 -16.00 -6.16 3.66
CA ASN A 149 -15.90 -4.85 4.32
C ASN A 149 -16.45 -3.71 3.45
N HIS A 150 -17.72 -3.82 3.05
CA HIS A 150 -18.47 -2.72 2.43
C HIS A 150 -19.13 -1.84 3.49
N LYS A 151 -18.35 -0.99 4.18
CA LYS A 151 -18.91 0.11 4.97
C LYS A 151 -18.39 1.43 4.42
N LEU A 152 -19.17 2.02 3.50
CA LEU A 152 -19.02 3.41 3.05
C LEU A 152 -19.58 4.37 4.10
#